data_AF-A0A662RZE3-F1
#
_entry.id   AF-A0A662RZE3-F1
#
_cell.length_a   1.000
_cell.length_b   1.000
_cell.length_c   1.000
_cell.angle_alpha   90.00
_cell.angle_beta   90.00
_cell.angle_gamma   90.00
#
_symmetry.space_group_name_H-M   'P 1'
#
loop_
_entity.id
_entity.type
_entity.pdbx_description
1 polymer ?
#
loop_
_entity_poly.entity_id
_entity_poly.type
_entity_poly.pdbx_seq_one_letter_code
_entity_poly.pdbx_strand_id
1 'polypeptide(L)'
;MSKTDSVKVFFRCPVCNRSINYVLSSEDLEKTDLTGVCDVAFDHGDHILLLFIDKNGDIRGWRIYKKEIEAKIAEEPGVWHRVNSRKYELLGISLLVADIQRKRYSDAFWHLDLNLILRYLEVTDDIVFVKISEEEVLIYPIDVFRYVVSNITESDLGGVIRFLNIITEMFGETVIDSLQIQKIIIATLLRKDFKLIFDMAIDLLRDLKAGNIICIRKDLFPLINLHINKYSNLLNKAVLDFFRKTPKKIGVTNLIDLVPLNMLPDFIIQYYRMKKLKLIEVI
;
A
#
# COMPACT_ATOMS: atom_id res chain seq x y z
N MET A 1 0.25 32.12 17.26
CA MET A 1 0.22 31.21 16.10
C MET A 1 1.24 31.73 15.11
N SER A 2 2.38 31.05 14.96
CA SER A 2 3.39 31.41 13.96
C SER A 2 2.79 31.21 12.56
N LYS A 3 3.00 32.18 11.65
CA LYS A 3 2.78 31.97 10.22
C LYS A 3 3.70 30.83 9.80
N THR A 4 3.15 29.64 9.55
CA THR A 4 3.87 28.62 8.81
C THR A 4 3.98 29.12 7.38
N ASP A 5 5.19 29.50 6.98
CA ASP A 5 5.46 29.91 5.61
C ASP A 5 5.14 28.72 4.68
N SER A 6 4.24 28.95 3.74
CA SER A 6 3.84 27.93 2.77
C SER A 6 4.98 27.66 1.80
N VAL A 7 5.48 26.43 1.75
CA VAL A 7 6.56 26.02 0.84
C VAL A 7 5.97 25.79 -0.56
N LYS A 8 6.45 26.55 -1.55
CA LYS A 8 5.98 26.49 -2.94
C LYS A 8 6.96 25.72 -3.81
N VAL A 9 6.42 24.95 -4.73
CA VAL A 9 7.15 24.09 -5.65
C VAL A 9 6.77 24.48 -7.07
N PHE A 10 7.79 24.78 -7.87
CA PHE A 10 7.65 25.11 -9.28
C PHE A 10 8.42 24.07 -10.09
N PHE A 11 7.75 23.42 -11.03
CA PHE A 11 8.39 22.47 -11.92
C PHE A 11 7.80 22.58 -13.32
N ARG A 12 8.63 22.31 -14.34
CA ARG A 12 8.16 22.20 -15.71
C ARG A 12 8.34 20.77 -16.17
N CYS A 13 7.25 20.15 -16.59
CA CYS A 13 7.29 18.79 -17.09
C CYS A 13 8.23 18.70 -18.29
N PRO A 14 9.21 17.78 -18.30
CA PRO A 14 10.14 17.67 -19.42
C PRO A 14 9.52 16.99 -20.66
N VAL A 15 8.32 16.40 -20.55
CA VAL A 15 7.63 15.76 -21.68
C VAL A 15 6.66 16.72 -22.37
N CYS A 16 5.62 17.21 -21.68
CA CYS A 16 4.62 18.11 -22.28
C CYS A 16 4.86 19.59 -22.03
N ASN A 17 5.95 19.94 -21.31
CA ASN A 17 6.33 21.32 -21.03
C ASN A 17 5.32 22.13 -20.19
N ARG A 18 4.29 21.47 -19.63
CA ARG A 18 3.32 22.08 -18.70
C ARG A 18 4.01 22.48 -17.40
N SER A 19 3.59 23.63 -16.84
CA SER A 19 4.11 24.15 -15.58
C SER A 19 3.23 23.70 -14.42
N ILE A 20 3.87 23.17 -13.40
CA ILE A 20 3.27 22.82 -12.12
C ILE A 20 3.58 23.92 -11.12
N ASN A 21 2.54 24.32 -10.41
CA ASN A 21 2.57 25.25 -9.30
C ASN A 21 1.89 24.58 -8.12
N TYR A 22 2.68 24.02 -7.21
CA TYR A 22 2.18 23.24 -6.10
C TYR A 22 2.62 23.85 -4.78
N VAL A 23 1.76 23.77 -3.76
CA VAL A 23 2.07 24.21 -2.40
C VAL A 23 2.05 22.97 -1.53
N LEU A 24 3.16 22.69 -0.85
CA LEU A 24 3.23 21.54 0.05
C LEU A 24 2.16 21.68 1.14
N SER A 25 1.34 20.65 1.29
CA SER A 25 0.38 20.56 2.36
C SER A 25 1.07 20.20 3.69
N SER A 26 0.35 20.34 4.81
CA SER A 26 0.85 19.90 6.11
C SER A 26 1.21 18.41 6.12
N GLU A 27 0.46 17.58 5.40
CA GLU A 27 0.75 16.14 5.28
C GLU A 27 2.06 15.89 4.53
N ASP A 28 2.34 16.69 3.49
CA ASP A 28 3.58 16.56 2.72
C ASP A 28 4.78 16.96 3.57
N LEU A 29 4.64 18.04 4.35
CA LEU A 29 5.68 18.48 5.29
C LEU A 29 5.97 17.42 6.36
N GLU A 30 4.93 16.84 6.98
CA GLU A 30 5.10 15.73 7.93
C GLU A 30 5.82 14.53 7.30
N LYS A 31 5.51 14.19 6.04
CA LYS A 31 6.22 13.14 5.30
C LYS A 31 7.68 13.48 5.05
N THR A 32 7.99 14.73 4.70
CA THR A 32 9.37 15.16 4.50
C THR A 32 10.18 15.12 5.79
N ASP A 33 9.57 15.41 6.94
CA ASP A 33 10.22 15.30 8.24
C ASP A 33 10.55 13.85 8.61
N LEU A 34 9.66 12.91 8.25
CA LEU A 34 9.85 11.50 8.53
C LEU A 34 10.84 10.81 7.57
N THR A 35 10.83 11.20 6.30
CA THR A 35 11.43 10.39 5.22
C THR A 35 12.43 11.16 4.36
N GLY A 36 12.61 12.46 4.60
CA GLY A 36 13.50 13.35 3.85
C GLY A 36 12.86 13.90 2.57
N VAL A 37 11.88 13.21 1.99
CA VAL A 37 11.16 13.61 0.76
C VAL A 37 9.68 13.22 0.80
N CYS A 38 8.83 14.01 0.16
CA CYS A 38 7.45 13.68 -0.16
C CYS A 38 7.29 13.50 -1.67
N ASP A 39 6.41 12.59 -2.05
CA ASP A 39 6.08 12.29 -3.44
C ASP A 39 4.71 12.90 -3.82
N VAL A 40 4.64 13.57 -4.98
CA VAL A 40 3.42 14.21 -5.49
C VAL A 40 3.24 13.87 -6.97
N ALA A 41 2.08 13.33 -7.33
CA ALA A 41 1.75 12.94 -8.70
C ALA A 41 0.86 13.98 -9.37
N PHE A 42 1.13 14.25 -10.65
CA PHE A 42 0.38 15.17 -11.50
C PHE A 42 0.02 14.48 -12.81
N ASP A 43 -1.27 14.37 -13.09
CA ASP A 43 -1.73 13.88 -14.39
C ASP A 43 -1.70 14.98 -15.44
N HIS A 44 -1.09 14.69 -16.59
CA HIS A 44 -1.06 15.56 -17.75
C HIS A 44 -1.95 15.07 -18.90
N GLY A 45 -2.67 13.96 -18.71
CA GLY A 45 -3.59 13.35 -19.67
C GLY A 45 -2.93 12.20 -20.43
N ASP A 46 -1.77 12.43 -21.04
CA ASP A 46 -1.01 11.42 -21.80
C ASP A 46 0.09 10.73 -20.96
N HIS A 47 0.45 11.33 -19.82
CA HIS A 47 1.39 10.77 -18.85
C HIS A 47 1.16 11.36 -17.45
N ILE A 48 1.61 10.63 -16.45
CA ILE A 48 1.68 11.06 -15.06
C ILE A 48 3.12 11.45 -14.73
N LEU A 49 3.29 12.64 -14.17
CA LEU A 49 4.55 13.12 -13.63
C LEU A 49 4.55 12.96 -12.11
N LEU A 50 5.49 12.19 -11.60
CA LEU A 50 5.74 12.03 -10.16
C LEU A 50 6.96 12.86 -9.76
N LEU A 51 6.80 13.76 -8.78
CA LEU A 51 7.87 14.57 -8.22
C LEU A 51 8.23 14.11 -6.82
N PHE A 52 9.53 14.04 -6.51
CA PHE A 52 10.07 13.81 -5.16
C PHE A 52 10.62 15.13 -4.63
N ILE A 53 9.99 15.68 -3.61
CA ILE A 53 10.20 17.04 -3.12
C ILE A 53 10.65 16.96 -1.67
N ASP A 54 11.64 17.75 -1.26
CA ASP A 54 12.05 17.80 0.15
C ASP A 54 11.30 18.87 0.96
N LYS A 55 11.64 18.98 2.24
CA LYS A 55 11.02 19.94 3.17
C LYS A 55 11.20 21.41 2.79
N ASN A 56 12.19 21.73 1.95
CA ASN A 56 12.46 23.10 1.48
C ASN A 56 11.72 23.40 0.17
N GLY A 57 11.03 22.41 -0.41
CA GLY A 57 10.41 22.53 -1.73
C GLY A 57 11.37 22.23 -2.88
N ASP A 58 12.60 21.77 -2.59
CA ASP A 58 13.55 21.39 -3.62
C ASP A 58 13.14 20.04 -4.22
N ILE A 59 13.16 19.95 -5.54
CA ILE A 59 12.87 18.71 -6.26
C ILE A 59 14.13 17.85 -6.27
N ARG A 60 14.10 16.77 -5.50
CA ARG A 60 15.19 15.79 -5.39
C ARG A 60 15.16 14.74 -6.50
N GLY A 61 14.06 14.62 -7.20
CA GLY A 61 13.93 13.77 -8.39
C GLY A 61 12.55 13.86 -9.02
N TRP A 62 12.42 13.27 -10.21
CA TRP A 62 11.14 13.14 -10.89
C TRP A 62 11.10 11.85 -11.72
N ARG A 63 9.89 11.35 -11.98
CA ARG A 63 9.63 10.21 -12.89
C ARG A 63 8.42 10.50 -13.75
N ILE A 64 8.40 9.96 -14.97
CA ILE A 64 7.29 10.10 -15.90
C ILE A 64 6.78 8.72 -16.28
N TYR A 65 5.46 8.58 -16.27
CA TYR A 65 4.75 7.33 -16.55
C TYR A 65 3.72 7.58 -17.65
N LYS A 66 3.72 6.80 -18.72
CA LYS A 66 2.77 7.00 -19.83
C LYS A 66 1.37 6.54 -19.41
N LYS A 67 0.36 7.38 -19.65
CA LYS A 67 -1.04 7.09 -19.25
C LYS A 67 -1.78 6.29 -20.32
N GLU A 68 -1.35 6.36 -21.57
CA GLU A 68 -1.92 5.56 -22.66
C GLU A 68 -0.82 4.98 -23.56
N ILE A 69 -0.72 3.67 -23.53
CA ILE A 69 -0.24 2.89 -24.66
C ILE A 69 -1.49 2.13 -25.10
N GLU A 70 -1.80 2.07 -26.41
CA GLU A 70 -2.64 0.98 -26.92
C GLU A 70 -1.95 -0.31 -26.49
N ALA A 71 -2.37 -0.81 -25.34
CA ALA A 71 -1.54 -1.76 -24.63
C ALA A 71 -1.47 -2.99 -25.52
N LYS A 72 -0.24 -3.36 -25.90
CA LYS A 72 -0.04 -4.54 -26.72
C LYS A 72 -0.60 -5.71 -25.93
N ILE A 73 -1.27 -6.61 -26.61
CA ILE A 73 -1.83 -7.81 -26.00
C ILE A 73 -1.12 -8.97 -26.67
N ALA A 74 -0.50 -9.87 -25.90
CA ALA A 74 0.06 -11.11 -26.47
C ALA A 74 -1.02 -11.87 -27.23
N GLU A 75 -0.76 -12.35 -28.45
CA GLU A 75 -1.75 -13.09 -29.25
C GLU A 75 -2.24 -14.35 -28.53
N GLU A 76 -1.32 -15.05 -27.84
CA GLU A 76 -1.60 -16.16 -26.94
C GLU A 76 -0.81 -15.98 -25.63
N PRO A 77 -1.46 -16.02 -24.45
CA PRO A 77 -0.73 -15.95 -23.18
C PRO A 77 0.11 -17.22 -22.97
N GLY A 78 1.31 -17.07 -22.41
CA GLY A 78 2.07 -18.20 -21.89
C GLY A 78 1.27 -18.96 -20.81
N VAL A 79 1.70 -20.18 -20.47
CA VAL A 79 1.04 -20.95 -19.41
C VAL A 79 1.32 -20.30 -18.04
N TRP A 80 0.30 -19.67 -17.46
CA TRP A 80 0.37 -19.03 -16.15
C TRP A 80 -0.10 -19.96 -15.02
N HIS A 81 0.64 -19.97 -13.91
CA HIS A 81 0.36 -20.80 -12.74
C HIS A 81 -0.16 -19.95 -11.57
N ARG A 82 -1.38 -20.27 -11.13
CA ARG A 82 -1.99 -19.66 -9.95
C ARG A 82 -1.35 -20.22 -8.68
N VAL A 83 -0.97 -19.34 -7.74
CA VAL A 83 -0.29 -19.76 -6.49
C VAL A 83 -1.20 -19.81 -5.26
N ASN A 84 -2.30 -19.07 -5.26
CA ASN A 84 -3.21 -19.03 -4.10
C ASN A 84 -4.32 -20.08 -4.23
N SER A 85 -4.89 -20.48 -3.09
CA SER A 85 -5.95 -21.49 -3.02
C SER A 85 -7.36 -20.90 -2.99
N ARG A 86 -7.52 -19.60 -2.68
CA ARG A 86 -8.82 -18.98 -2.41
C ARG A 86 -8.92 -17.57 -2.96
N LYS A 87 -10.10 -17.25 -3.51
CA LYS A 87 -10.54 -15.87 -3.80
C LYS A 87 -11.28 -15.29 -2.59
N TYR A 88 -11.05 -14.01 -2.33
CA TYR A 88 -11.72 -13.26 -1.27
C TYR A 88 -12.71 -12.27 -1.86
N GLU A 89 -13.79 -12.00 -1.11
CA GLU A 89 -14.75 -10.96 -1.47
C GLU A 89 -14.07 -9.58 -1.45
N LEU A 90 -14.42 -8.78 -2.45
CA LEU A 90 -13.83 -7.46 -2.70
C LEU A 90 -14.27 -6.46 -1.66
N LEU A 91 -13.37 -5.52 -1.34
CA LEU A 91 -13.64 -4.36 -0.50
C LEU A 91 -13.58 -3.04 -1.27
N GLY A 92 -13.68 -3.09 -2.61
CA GLY A 92 -13.66 -1.89 -3.46
C GLY A 92 -12.30 -1.56 -4.08
N ILE A 93 -11.24 -2.31 -3.76
CA ILE A 93 -9.95 -2.30 -4.45
C ILE A 93 -9.60 -3.74 -4.81
N SER A 94 -8.92 -3.90 -5.95
CA SER A 94 -8.45 -5.19 -6.42
C SER A 94 -6.95 -5.22 -6.57
N LEU A 95 -6.35 -6.37 -6.28
CA LEU A 95 -4.91 -6.61 -6.36
C LEU A 95 -4.63 -7.93 -7.07
N LEU A 96 -3.84 -7.85 -8.13
CA LEU A 96 -3.14 -8.97 -8.73
C LEU A 96 -1.64 -8.79 -8.50
N VAL A 97 -0.94 -9.86 -8.12
CA VAL A 97 0.53 -9.87 -8.07
C VAL A 97 1.01 -10.98 -8.98
N ALA A 98 1.91 -10.68 -9.90
CA ALA A 98 2.43 -11.64 -10.86
C ALA A 98 3.96 -11.60 -10.93
N ASP A 99 4.57 -12.77 -11.11
CA ASP A 99 5.98 -12.98 -11.45
C ASP A 99 6.04 -13.35 -12.93
N ILE A 100 6.50 -12.41 -13.75
CA ILE A 100 6.55 -12.56 -15.21
C ILE A 100 7.58 -13.59 -15.66
N GLN A 101 8.66 -13.77 -14.89
CA GLN A 101 9.74 -14.68 -15.26
C GLN A 101 9.32 -16.13 -15.06
N ARG A 102 8.68 -16.44 -13.93
CA ARG A 102 8.21 -17.79 -13.61
C ARG A 102 6.79 -18.08 -14.05
N LYS A 103 6.12 -17.08 -14.63
CA LYS A 103 4.70 -17.15 -15.03
C LYS A 103 3.81 -17.59 -13.87
N ARG A 104 4.00 -17.00 -12.69
CA ARG A 104 3.20 -17.27 -11.49
C ARG A 104 2.35 -16.06 -11.14
N TYR A 105 1.15 -16.25 -10.60
CA TYR A 105 0.31 -15.14 -10.16
C TYR A 105 -0.55 -15.46 -8.94
N SER A 106 -0.86 -14.42 -8.17
CA SER A 106 -1.86 -14.43 -7.12
C SER A 106 -2.98 -13.43 -7.46
N ASP A 107 -4.16 -13.96 -7.72
CA ASP A 107 -5.42 -13.26 -7.98
C ASP A 107 -6.36 -13.25 -6.76
N ALA A 108 -5.82 -13.38 -5.53
CA ALA A 108 -6.59 -13.64 -4.31
C ALA A 108 -7.65 -12.55 -4.05
N PHE A 109 -7.33 -11.33 -4.49
CA PHE A 109 -8.15 -10.13 -4.38
C PHE A 109 -8.43 -9.49 -5.75
N TRP A 110 -8.45 -10.29 -6.82
CA TRP A 110 -8.68 -9.82 -8.18
C TRP A 110 -10.04 -10.30 -8.72
N HIS A 111 -10.81 -9.39 -9.35
CA HIS A 111 -12.16 -9.67 -9.86
C HIS A 111 -12.40 -9.36 -11.33
N LEU A 112 -11.49 -8.64 -11.98
CA LEU A 112 -11.63 -8.29 -13.39
C LEU A 112 -11.19 -9.47 -14.29
N ASP A 113 -11.30 -9.29 -15.60
CA ASP A 113 -10.90 -10.31 -16.58
C ASP A 113 -9.41 -10.68 -16.41
N LEU A 114 -9.19 -11.86 -15.84
CA LEU A 114 -7.86 -12.38 -15.55
C LEU A 114 -7.08 -12.72 -16.84
N ASN A 115 -7.76 -13.21 -17.88
CA ASN A 115 -7.07 -13.60 -19.11
C ASN A 115 -6.57 -12.35 -19.85
N LEU A 116 -7.40 -11.30 -19.89
CA LEU A 116 -7.02 -10.04 -20.51
C LEU A 116 -5.84 -9.40 -19.78
N ILE A 117 -5.88 -9.32 -18.44
CA ILE A 117 -4.78 -8.71 -17.68
C ILE A 117 -3.48 -9.51 -17.82
N LEU A 118 -3.51 -10.84 -17.76
CA LEU A 118 -2.30 -11.66 -17.88
C LEU A 118 -1.62 -11.45 -19.24
N ARG A 119 -2.38 -11.26 -20.33
CA ARG A 119 -1.84 -10.93 -21.65
C ARG A 119 -1.16 -9.55 -21.70
N TYR A 120 -1.70 -8.56 -20.98
CA TYR A 120 -1.04 -7.26 -20.83
C TYR A 120 0.29 -7.38 -20.08
N LEU A 121 0.33 -8.19 -19.02
CA LEU A 121 1.53 -8.34 -18.20
C LEU A 121 2.72 -8.93 -18.97
N GLU A 122 2.49 -9.66 -20.06
CA GLU A 122 3.58 -10.27 -20.85
C GLU A 122 4.39 -9.27 -21.67
N VAL A 123 3.83 -8.10 -21.95
CA VAL A 123 4.42 -7.11 -22.86
C VAL A 123 4.54 -5.72 -22.22
N THR A 124 4.21 -5.61 -20.93
CA THR A 124 4.24 -4.35 -20.19
C THR A 124 5.49 -4.31 -19.31
N ASP A 125 6.40 -3.40 -19.63
CA ASP A 125 7.61 -3.13 -18.86
C ASP A 125 7.62 -1.74 -18.19
N ASP A 126 6.60 -0.93 -18.50
CA ASP A 126 6.41 0.41 -17.95
C ASP A 126 5.21 0.46 -17.00
N ILE A 127 5.13 1.52 -16.17
CA ILE A 127 3.89 1.84 -15.47
C ILE A 127 2.86 2.30 -16.50
N VAL A 128 1.71 1.65 -16.53
CA VAL A 128 0.62 1.98 -17.45
C VAL A 128 -0.73 1.92 -16.75
N PHE A 129 -1.66 2.75 -17.23
CA PHE A 129 -3.07 2.61 -16.91
C PHE A 129 -3.73 1.88 -18.08
N VAL A 130 -4.51 0.84 -17.79
CA VAL A 130 -5.29 0.14 -18.79
C VAL A 130 -6.74 0.06 -18.35
N LYS A 131 -7.65 0.23 -19.30
CA LYS A 131 -9.08 0.05 -19.04
C LYS A 131 -9.43 -1.42 -19.24
N ILE A 132 -9.90 -2.08 -18.18
CA ILE A 132 -10.39 -3.46 -18.24
C ILE A 132 -11.89 -3.44 -17.95
N SER A 133 -12.68 -3.75 -18.99
CA SER A 133 -14.13 -3.55 -19.00
C SER A 133 -14.47 -2.08 -18.75
N GLU A 134 -14.91 -1.72 -17.53
CA GLU A 134 -15.26 -0.35 -17.14
C GLU A 134 -14.40 0.19 -15.99
N GLU A 135 -13.39 -0.57 -15.54
CA GLU A 135 -12.48 -0.15 -14.48
C GLU A 135 -11.11 0.21 -15.05
N GLU A 136 -10.56 1.34 -14.60
CA GLU A 136 -9.17 1.69 -14.86
C GLU A 136 -8.27 0.98 -13.84
N VAL A 137 -7.23 0.33 -14.34
CA VAL A 137 -6.27 -0.39 -13.50
C VAL A 137 -4.86 0.10 -13.76
N LEU A 138 -4.10 0.27 -12.68
CA LEU A 138 -2.68 0.55 -12.69
C LEU A 138 -1.93 -0.76 -12.82
N ILE A 139 -1.12 -0.93 -13.87
CA ILE A 139 -0.08 -1.95 -13.93
C ILE A 139 1.22 -1.29 -13.50
N TYR A 140 1.80 -1.82 -12.42
CA TYR A 140 3.05 -1.32 -11.85
C TYR A 140 4.16 -2.40 -11.87
N PRO A 141 5.16 -2.27 -12.76
CA PRO A 141 6.33 -3.14 -12.78
C PRO A 141 7.37 -2.79 -11.71
N ILE A 142 7.85 -3.82 -11.01
CA ILE A 142 8.98 -3.77 -10.07
C ILE A 142 9.84 -5.02 -10.32
N ASP A 143 11.01 -4.86 -10.94
CA ASP A 143 11.86 -5.97 -11.39
C ASP A 143 11.07 -7.02 -12.22
N VAL A 144 11.06 -8.28 -11.76
CA VAL A 144 10.30 -9.39 -12.36
C VAL A 144 8.84 -9.46 -11.90
N PHE A 145 8.43 -8.55 -11.02
CA PHE A 145 7.06 -8.49 -10.52
C PHE A 145 6.21 -7.49 -11.28
N ARG A 146 4.93 -7.80 -11.39
CA ARG A 146 3.89 -6.89 -11.86
C ARG A 146 2.80 -6.85 -10.81
N TYR A 147 2.54 -5.66 -10.28
CA TYR A 147 1.38 -5.39 -9.44
C TYR A 147 0.29 -4.80 -10.32
N VAL A 148 -0.93 -5.31 -10.21
CA VAL A 148 -2.09 -4.68 -10.85
C VAL A 148 -3.06 -4.28 -9.78
N VAL A 149 -3.40 -2.99 -9.76
CA VAL A 149 -4.30 -2.44 -8.75
C VAL A 149 -5.39 -1.61 -9.41
N SER A 150 -6.65 -1.84 -9.02
CA SER A 150 -7.78 -1.03 -9.47
C SER A 150 -8.22 -0.03 -8.40
N ASN A 151 -8.99 0.99 -8.81
CA ASN A 151 -9.63 1.96 -7.91
C ASN A 151 -8.65 2.75 -7.03
N ILE A 152 -7.47 3.08 -7.55
CA ILE A 152 -6.52 4.02 -6.93
C ILE A 152 -6.77 5.42 -7.46
N THR A 153 -6.73 6.43 -6.59
CA THR A 153 -6.77 7.84 -7.02
C THR A 153 -5.38 8.34 -7.44
N GLU A 154 -5.30 9.30 -8.35
CA GLU A 154 -4.02 9.89 -8.77
C GLU A 154 -3.23 10.48 -7.59
N SER A 155 -3.92 11.08 -6.61
CA SER A 155 -3.29 11.63 -5.40
C SER A 155 -2.65 10.57 -4.50
N ASP A 156 -3.08 9.31 -4.62
CA ASP A 156 -2.54 8.20 -3.83
C ASP A 156 -1.40 7.46 -4.54
N LEU A 157 -1.31 7.61 -5.86
CA LEU A 157 -0.41 6.84 -6.73
C LEU A 157 1.03 6.82 -6.24
N GLY A 158 1.59 7.97 -5.89
CA GLY A 158 2.98 8.09 -5.44
C GLY A 158 3.26 7.21 -4.22
N GLY A 159 2.39 7.26 -3.21
CA GLY A 159 2.62 6.48 -1.99
C GLY A 159 2.25 5.01 -2.18
N VAL A 160 1.33 4.65 -3.09
CA VAL A 160 1.12 3.25 -3.48
C VAL A 160 2.37 2.67 -4.15
N ILE A 161 2.94 3.38 -5.13
CA ILE A 161 4.19 3.00 -5.79
C ILE A 161 5.30 2.80 -4.76
N ARG A 162 5.47 3.78 -3.86
CA ARG A 162 6.45 3.71 -2.78
C ARG A 162 6.21 2.48 -1.89
N PHE A 163 4.95 2.19 -1.55
CA PHE A 163 4.58 1.07 -0.68
C PHE A 163 4.97 -0.27 -1.29
N LEU A 164 4.58 -0.47 -2.55
CA LEU A 164 4.84 -1.70 -3.28
C LEU A 164 6.35 -1.90 -3.50
N ASN A 165 7.12 -0.83 -3.71
CA ASN A 165 8.59 -0.93 -3.75
C ASN A 165 9.16 -1.44 -2.43
N ILE A 166 8.79 -0.84 -1.30
CA ILE A 166 9.32 -1.24 0.01
C ILE A 166 8.92 -2.69 0.32
N ILE A 167 7.67 -3.08 0.03
CA ILE A 167 7.21 -4.46 0.24
C ILE A 167 8.00 -5.44 -0.63
N THR A 168 8.22 -5.10 -1.90
CA THR A 168 8.98 -5.96 -2.82
C THR A 168 10.43 -6.07 -2.39
N GLU A 169 11.06 -4.97 -1.97
CA GLU A 169 12.42 -4.99 -1.41
C GLU A 169 12.49 -5.85 -0.12
N MET A 170 11.47 -5.73 0.74
CA MET A 170 11.43 -6.45 2.01
C MET A 170 11.20 -7.95 1.85
N PHE A 171 10.35 -8.38 0.92
CA PHE A 171 9.88 -9.76 0.86
C PHE A 171 10.16 -10.45 -0.47
N GLY A 172 10.52 -9.73 -1.53
CA GLY A 172 10.77 -10.27 -2.86
C GLY A 172 9.65 -11.21 -3.31
N GLU A 173 10.05 -12.42 -3.70
CA GLU A 173 9.16 -13.48 -4.19
C GLU A 173 8.11 -13.92 -3.15
N THR A 174 8.40 -13.77 -1.86
CA THR A 174 7.49 -14.15 -0.77
C THR A 174 6.16 -13.39 -0.81
N VAL A 175 6.11 -12.22 -1.47
CA VAL A 175 4.86 -11.43 -1.58
C VAL A 175 3.78 -12.22 -2.31
N ILE A 176 4.14 -12.92 -3.40
CA ILE A 176 3.19 -13.69 -4.22
C ILE A 176 2.64 -14.89 -3.44
N ASP A 177 3.48 -15.51 -2.62
CA ASP A 177 3.13 -16.74 -1.90
C ASP A 177 2.49 -16.48 -0.53
N SER A 178 2.67 -15.28 0.04
CA SER A 178 2.11 -14.92 1.35
C SER A 178 0.77 -14.19 1.23
N LEU A 179 -0.30 -14.91 1.55
CA LEU A 179 -1.62 -14.32 1.70
C LEU A 179 -1.66 -13.23 2.80
N GLN A 180 -0.89 -13.37 3.89
CA GLN A 180 -0.88 -12.36 4.96
C GLN A 180 -0.31 -11.03 4.48
N ILE A 181 0.78 -11.05 3.70
CA ILE A 181 1.35 -9.84 3.11
C ILE A 181 0.31 -9.20 2.18
N GLN A 182 -0.31 -9.98 1.29
CA GLN A 182 -1.31 -9.46 0.35
C GLN A 182 -2.55 -8.88 1.07
N LYS A 183 -3.00 -9.51 2.17
CA LYS A 183 -4.07 -8.95 3.02
C LYS A 183 -3.69 -7.58 3.56
N ILE A 184 -2.47 -7.42 4.06
CA ILE A 184 -1.97 -6.14 4.58
C ILE A 184 -1.89 -5.10 3.46
N ILE A 185 -1.42 -5.50 2.27
CA ILE A 185 -1.40 -4.61 1.10
C ILE A 185 -2.80 -4.07 0.83
N ILE A 186 -3.76 -4.97 0.58
CA ILE A 186 -5.15 -4.59 0.30
C ILE A 186 -5.75 -3.73 1.42
N ALA A 187 -5.62 -4.16 2.68
CA ALA A 187 -6.17 -3.42 3.82
C ALA A 187 -5.59 -2.00 3.93
N THR A 188 -4.31 -1.83 3.62
CA THR A 188 -3.67 -0.51 3.62
C THR A 188 -4.22 0.34 2.48
N LEU A 189 -4.32 -0.20 1.27
CA LEU A 189 -4.77 0.52 0.08
C LEU A 189 -6.26 0.92 0.16
N LEU A 190 -7.10 0.15 0.85
CA LEU A 190 -8.55 0.41 0.99
C LEU A 190 -8.91 1.68 1.75
N ARG A 191 -7.95 2.29 2.44
CA ARG A 191 -8.20 3.37 3.38
C ARG A 191 -7.98 4.71 2.71
N LYS A 192 -8.92 5.64 2.89
CA LYS A 192 -8.76 7.03 2.42
C LYS A 192 -7.57 7.73 3.07
N ASP A 193 -7.21 7.32 4.29
CA ASP A 193 -6.04 7.74 5.04
C ASP A 193 -4.85 6.78 4.83
N PHE A 194 -4.71 6.18 3.64
CA PHE A 194 -3.64 5.22 3.35
C PHE A 194 -2.26 5.76 3.73
N LYS A 195 -2.02 7.06 3.51
CA LYS A 195 -0.75 7.74 3.85
C LYS A 195 -0.39 7.57 5.34
N LEU A 196 -1.38 7.60 6.23
CA LEU A 196 -1.18 7.45 7.67
C LEU A 196 -0.92 5.98 8.06
N ILE A 197 -1.61 5.06 7.40
CA ILE A 197 -1.58 3.63 7.72
C ILE A 197 -0.36 2.95 7.10
N PHE A 198 0.18 3.51 6.02
CA PHE A 198 1.36 3.05 5.30
C PHE A 198 2.53 2.71 6.24
N ASP A 199 2.99 3.66 7.06
CA ASP A 199 4.18 3.45 7.91
C ASP A 199 3.88 2.41 9.00
N MET A 200 2.65 2.40 9.51
CA MET A 200 2.19 1.44 10.50
C MET A 200 2.13 0.01 9.92
N ALA A 201 1.71 -0.12 8.67
CA ALA A 201 1.69 -1.38 7.93
C ALA A 201 3.11 -1.89 7.66
N ILE A 202 4.04 -1.01 7.27
CA ILE A 202 5.45 -1.37 7.10
C ILE A 202 6.04 -1.88 8.42
N ASP A 203 5.77 -1.22 9.55
CA ASP A 203 6.26 -1.67 10.86
C ASP A 203 5.70 -3.04 11.25
N LEU A 204 4.42 -3.31 10.98
CA LEU A 204 3.82 -4.64 11.19
C LEU A 204 4.44 -5.69 10.28
N LEU A 205 4.69 -5.36 9.01
CA LEU A 205 5.33 -6.24 8.04
C LEU A 205 6.77 -6.58 8.45
N ARG A 206 7.53 -5.62 9.01
CA ARG A 206 8.87 -5.90 9.56
C ARG A 206 8.80 -6.93 10.68
N ASP A 207 7.81 -6.82 11.56
CA ASP A 207 7.62 -7.76 12.65
C ASP A 207 7.22 -9.17 12.14
N LEU A 208 6.47 -9.25 11.03
CA LEU A 208 6.14 -10.51 10.37
C LEU A 208 7.37 -11.22 9.79
N LYS A 209 8.28 -10.47 9.12
CA LYS A 209 9.42 -11.05 8.40
C LYS A 209 10.38 -11.84 9.30
N ALA A 210 10.51 -11.43 10.55
CA ALA A 210 11.48 -12.01 11.48
C ALA A 210 10.98 -13.25 12.24
N GLY A 211 9.77 -13.75 11.94
CA GLY A 211 9.21 -14.90 12.67
C GLY A 211 8.97 -14.62 14.16
N ASN A 212 8.83 -13.34 14.50
CA ASN A 212 8.83 -12.87 15.87
C ASN A 212 7.59 -13.35 16.63
N ILE A 213 7.72 -13.37 17.95
CA ILE A 213 6.63 -13.61 18.88
C ILE A 213 6.15 -12.27 19.42
N ILE A 214 4.85 -12.02 19.29
CA ILE A 214 4.19 -10.88 19.94
C ILE A 214 3.90 -11.26 21.39
N CYS A 215 4.47 -10.50 22.32
CA CYS A 215 4.15 -10.56 23.73
C CYS A 215 3.21 -9.41 24.11
N ILE A 216 2.01 -9.75 24.57
CA ILE A 216 0.98 -8.79 24.96
C ILE A 216 1.00 -8.61 26.48
N ARG A 217 1.34 -7.40 26.95
CA ARG A 217 1.36 -6.97 28.36
C ARG A 217 -0.05 -6.71 28.88
N LYS A 218 -0.82 -7.78 29.07
CA LYS A 218 -2.23 -7.71 29.54
C LYS A 218 -2.39 -7.02 30.90
N ASP A 219 -1.36 -7.07 31.73
CA ASP A 219 -1.27 -6.39 33.03
C ASP A 219 -1.44 -4.87 32.91
N LEU A 220 -1.08 -4.29 31.77
CA LEU A 220 -1.13 -2.85 31.55
C LEU A 220 -2.47 -2.38 30.95
N PHE A 221 -3.33 -3.28 30.48
CA PHE A 221 -4.61 -2.92 29.86
C PHE A 221 -5.57 -2.16 30.79
N PRO A 222 -5.70 -2.51 32.09
CA PRO A 222 -6.55 -1.74 33.01
C PRO A 222 -6.04 -0.32 33.27
N LEU A 223 -4.73 -0.11 33.18
CA LEU A 223 -4.09 1.21 33.40
C LEU A 223 -4.27 2.13 32.21
N ILE A 224 -4.45 1.55 31.03
CA ILE A 224 -4.96 2.28 29.89
C ILE A 224 -6.46 2.37 30.09
N ASN A 225 -6.85 3.27 30.99
CA ASN A 225 -8.12 3.94 30.91
C ASN A 225 -8.06 4.72 29.60
N LEU A 226 -8.26 3.99 28.50
CA LEU A 226 -8.27 4.53 27.18
C LEU A 226 -9.28 5.66 27.30
N HIS A 227 -8.82 6.90 27.12
CA HIS A 227 -9.66 7.96 26.60
C HIS A 227 -10.14 7.51 25.22
N ILE A 228 -10.97 6.45 25.20
CA ILE A 228 -11.97 6.13 24.21
C ILE A 228 -13.00 7.26 24.35
N ASN A 229 -12.53 8.50 24.14
CA ASN A 229 -13.33 9.70 24.07
C ASN A 229 -14.37 9.43 23.01
N LYS A 230 -15.64 9.25 23.38
CA LYS A 230 -16.92 9.53 22.67
C LYS A 230 -17.05 9.26 21.15
N TYR A 231 -16.02 8.79 20.47
CA TYR A 231 -15.73 8.78 19.03
C TYR A 231 -15.11 7.45 18.60
N SER A 232 -14.92 6.48 19.51
CA SER A 232 -14.49 5.16 19.09
C SER A 232 -15.64 4.46 18.38
N ASN A 233 -15.50 4.28 17.07
CA ASN A 233 -16.35 3.36 16.33
C ASN A 233 -16.32 1.97 16.99
N LEU A 234 -17.43 1.23 16.89
CA LEU A 234 -17.60 -0.15 17.38
C LEU A 234 -16.40 -1.06 17.00
N LEU A 235 -15.79 -0.82 15.84
CA LEU A 235 -14.58 -1.50 15.37
C LEU A 235 -13.37 -1.37 16.31
N ASN A 236 -13.11 -0.19 16.88
CA ASN A 236 -11.99 0.00 17.80
C ASN A 236 -12.18 -0.83 19.08
N LYS A 237 -13.41 -0.91 19.59
CA LYS A 237 -13.73 -1.77 20.74
C LYS A 237 -13.53 -3.24 20.40
N ALA A 238 -14.00 -3.67 19.22
CA ALA A 238 -13.83 -5.05 18.75
C ALA A 238 -12.35 -5.45 18.63
N VAL A 239 -11.49 -4.58 18.10
CA VAL A 239 -10.04 -4.82 17.99
C VAL A 239 -9.38 -4.91 19.37
N LEU A 240 -9.74 -4.05 20.31
CA LEU A 240 -9.20 -4.12 21.69
C LEU A 240 -9.66 -5.38 22.42
N ASP A 241 -10.93 -5.75 22.26
CA ASP A 241 -11.47 -6.99 22.83
C ASP A 241 -10.83 -8.22 22.19
N PHE A 242 -10.46 -8.15 20.90
CA PHE A 242 -9.63 -9.15 20.25
C PHE A 242 -8.28 -9.30 20.96
N PHE A 243 -7.49 -8.22 21.12
CA PHE A 243 -6.20 -8.28 21.82
C PHE A 243 -6.31 -8.77 23.28
N ARG A 244 -7.39 -8.44 23.99
CA ARG A 244 -7.65 -8.96 25.35
C ARG A 244 -7.82 -10.47 25.36
N LYS A 245 -8.47 -11.03 24.34
CA LYS A 245 -8.74 -12.47 24.20
C LYS A 245 -7.53 -13.23 23.63
N THR A 246 -6.70 -12.59 22.81
CA THR A 246 -5.49 -13.20 22.24
C THR A 246 -4.55 -13.73 23.34
N PRO A 247 -3.91 -14.90 23.17
CA PRO A 247 -2.91 -15.41 24.13
C PRO A 247 -1.81 -14.39 24.44
N LYS A 248 -1.20 -14.47 25.63
CA LYS A 248 -0.10 -13.56 26.03
C LYS A 248 1.09 -13.60 25.07
N LYS A 249 1.32 -14.73 24.42
CA LYS A 249 2.35 -14.95 23.41
C LYS A 249 1.70 -15.56 22.17
N ILE A 250 1.90 -14.95 21.01
CA ILE A 250 1.38 -15.46 19.74
C ILE A 250 2.36 -15.12 18.62
N GLY A 251 2.58 -16.04 17.68
CA GLY A 251 3.33 -15.72 16.47
C GLY A 251 2.61 -14.66 15.64
N VAL A 252 3.34 -13.70 15.06
CA VAL A 252 2.75 -12.58 14.31
C VAL A 252 1.90 -13.08 13.14
N THR A 253 2.37 -14.11 12.43
CA THR A 253 1.64 -14.72 11.30
C THR A 253 0.25 -15.22 11.70
N ASN A 254 0.18 -15.95 12.81
CA ASN A 254 -1.08 -16.47 13.36
C ASN A 254 -2.03 -15.33 13.78
N LEU A 255 -1.49 -14.18 14.19
CA LEU A 255 -2.31 -13.04 14.59
C LEU A 255 -3.08 -12.45 13.40
N ILE A 256 -2.42 -12.29 12.25
CA ILE A 256 -3.04 -11.70 11.04
C ILE A 256 -4.10 -12.62 10.44
N ASP A 257 -3.91 -13.93 10.51
CA ASP A 257 -4.90 -14.89 9.98
C ASP A 257 -6.22 -14.90 10.76
N LEU A 258 -6.20 -14.44 12.02
CA LEU A 258 -7.39 -14.33 12.86
C LEU A 258 -8.15 -13.01 12.69
N VAL A 259 -7.59 -12.03 11.99
CA VAL A 259 -8.21 -10.70 11.81
C VAL A 259 -9.03 -10.68 10.51
N PRO A 260 -10.35 -10.41 10.59
CA PRO A 260 -11.17 -10.21 9.40
C PRO A 260 -10.63 -9.07 8.52
N LEU A 261 -10.69 -9.23 7.20
CA LEU A 261 -10.08 -8.28 6.26
C LEU A 261 -10.61 -6.84 6.45
N ASN A 262 -11.91 -6.68 6.71
CA ASN A 262 -12.54 -5.38 6.97
C ASN A 262 -12.10 -4.74 8.31
N MET A 263 -11.56 -5.50 9.25
CA MET A 263 -11.01 -5.01 10.53
C MET A 263 -9.49 -4.78 10.47
N LEU A 264 -8.83 -5.29 9.43
CA LEU A 264 -7.37 -5.27 9.33
C LEU A 264 -6.77 -3.84 9.34
N PRO A 265 -7.38 -2.82 8.73
CA PRO A 265 -6.83 -1.46 8.82
C PRO A 265 -6.83 -0.90 10.25
N ASP A 266 -7.95 -1.04 10.96
CA ASP A 266 -8.05 -0.58 12.36
C ASP A 266 -7.12 -1.41 13.25
N PHE A 267 -6.97 -2.71 12.95
CA PHE A 267 -6.00 -3.57 13.63
C PHE A 267 -4.55 -3.07 13.45
N ILE A 268 -4.13 -2.70 12.23
CA ILE A 268 -2.79 -2.15 11.96
C ILE A 268 -2.54 -0.89 12.82
N ILE A 269 -3.52 0.02 12.87
CA ILE A 269 -3.43 1.25 13.65
C ILE A 269 -3.28 0.95 15.15
N GLN A 270 -4.13 0.06 15.68
CA GLN A 270 -4.09 -0.27 17.11
C GLN A 270 -2.81 -1.04 17.47
N TYR A 271 -2.36 -1.96 16.61
CA TYR A 271 -1.11 -2.66 16.77
C TYR A 271 0.06 -1.68 16.94
N TYR A 272 0.17 -0.71 16.02
CA TYR A 272 1.20 0.33 16.07
C TYR A 272 1.14 1.16 17.37
N ARG A 273 -0.06 1.63 17.75
CA ARG A 273 -0.25 2.40 18.99
C ARG A 273 0.16 1.58 20.22
N MET A 274 -0.26 0.33 20.29
CA MET A 274 0.06 -0.56 21.39
C MET A 274 1.56 -0.86 21.48
N LYS A 275 2.25 -1.01 20.34
CA LYS A 275 3.71 -1.13 20.27
C LYS A 275 4.40 0.13 20.79
N LYS A 276 3.96 1.32 20.39
CA LYS A 276 4.50 2.61 20.89
C LYS A 276 4.30 2.79 22.41
N LEU A 277 3.19 2.29 22.94
CA LEU A 277 2.89 2.27 24.38
C LEU A 277 3.59 1.13 25.14
N LYS A 278 4.43 0.33 24.49
CA LYS A 278 5.13 -0.84 25.07
C LYS A 278 4.18 -1.89 25.66
N LEU A 279 2.99 -2.02 25.07
CA LEU A 279 2.01 -3.05 25.41
C LEU A 279 2.18 -4.31 24.58
N ILE A 280 2.74 -4.11 23.38
CA ILE A 280 3.21 -5.16 22.50
C ILE A 280 4.73 -5.07 22.47
N GLU A 281 5.36 -6.16 22.88
CA GLU A 281 6.78 -6.39 22.71
C GLU A 281 6.94 -7.46 21.63
N VAL A 282 7.90 -7.26 20.74
CA VAL A 282 8.22 -8.16 19.65
C VAL A 282 9.56 -8.81 20.01
N ILE A 283 9.53 -10.12 20.25
CA ILE A 283 10.67 -10.92 20.74
C ILE A 283 11.07 -11.95 19.68
#